data_AF-A0AA88PQY6-F1
#
_entry.id   AF-A0AA88PQY6-F1
#
_cell.length_a   1.000
_cell.length_b   1.000
_cell.length_c   1.000
_cell.angle_alpha   90.00
_cell.angle_beta   90.00
_cell.angle_gamma   90.00
#
_symmetry.space_group_name_H-M   'P 1'
#
loop_
_entity.id
_entity.type
_entity.pdbx_description
1 polymer ?
#
loop_
_entity_poly.entity_id
_entity_poly.type
_entity_poly.pdbx_seq_one_letter_code
_entity_poly.pdbx_strand_id
1 'polypeptide(L)'
;MSKHEGTERGGQSNSDNSEEKDSAAVKALFYNSKTTKPRPPKPSNAVTIAVSSRTLFNMVKERKVFEEEGLERYVAHQLELEDQPFTPGVSFPFVKALMNVNARLRELYPDSEELFDIVLMTNNHAQVGVRLINSINYYDLTIERFCMTGGESPIGYLKAYMTNLYLSKDSMKVQEAIEEGIAAATMFACDSENELSDTQLRVAFDGDAVLFSDESEIIVKEHGLDSFFRHEKEFENKPLAQGPLKCFLEALGKLQRKFYAKNQRINCPIRTYLVTARSAASAGARVLKTLRSWGLEVDEALFLAGAPKGPLLQKIRPHIFFDDQMFHIEGAQELGTIAAHVPYGIGQKYHKGKRIETSDAEKK
;
A
#
# COMPACT_ATOMS: atom_id res chain seq x y z
N MET A 1 -47.23 -16.92 -50.03
CA MET A 1 -46.46 -17.13 -48.79
C MET A 1 -45.08 -16.52 -48.98
N SER A 2 -44.64 -15.63 -48.06
CA SER A 2 -43.24 -15.22 -47.83
C SER A 2 -42.59 -14.37 -48.96
N LYS A 3 -41.90 -13.24 -48.76
CA LYS A 3 -41.26 -12.63 -47.58
C LYS A 3 -41.00 -11.14 -47.91
N HIS A 4 -41.17 -10.27 -46.92
CA HIS A 4 -40.71 -8.87 -46.93
C HIS A 4 -39.22 -8.81 -46.54
N GLU A 5 -38.40 -8.14 -47.35
CA GLU A 5 -37.13 -7.49 -46.95
C GLU A 5 -37.46 -5.99 -46.83
N GLY A 6 -37.11 -5.22 -45.79
CA GLY A 6 -36.02 -5.32 -44.84
C GLY A 6 -35.08 -4.12 -44.99
N THR A 7 -35.57 -2.90 -44.76
CA THR A 7 -34.80 -1.64 -44.84
C THR A 7 -34.24 -1.27 -43.46
N GLU A 8 -32.95 -1.47 -43.22
CA GLU A 8 -32.22 -0.87 -42.09
C GLU A 8 -30.77 -0.54 -42.48
N ARG A 9 -30.47 0.77 -42.56
CA ARG A 9 -29.16 1.42 -42.37
C ARG A 9 -29.48 2.90 -42.10
N GLY A 10 -29.00 3.61 -41.09
CA GLY A 10 -28.10 3.33 -39.99
C GLY A 10 -27.98 4.68 -39.25
N GLY A 11 -28.20 4.69 -37.94
CA GLY A 11 -28.20 5.91 -37.14
C GLY A 11 -27.56 5.64 -35.79
N GLN A 12 -26.24 5.58 -35.75
CA GLN A 12 -25.43 5.51 -34.53
C GLN A 12 -24.02 6.01 -34.86
N SER A 13 -23.64 7.19 -34.35
CA SER A 13 -22.24 7.63 -34.15
C SER A 13 -22.11 9.10 -33.67
N ASN A 14 -23.00 9.58 -32.79
CA ASN A 14 -22.88 10.94 -32.23
C ASN A 14 -22.76 11.01 -30.69
N SER A 15 -22.84 9.89 -29.96
CA SER A 15 -22.70 9.88 -28.49
C SER A 15 -21.26 9.78 -28.01
N ASP A 16 -20.42 8.98 -28.67
CA ASP A 16 -19.04 8.73 -28.21
C ASP A 16 -18.14 9.96 -28.38
N ASN A 17 -18.44 10.78 -29.40
CA ASN A 17 -17.66 11.98 -29.73
C ASN A 17 -17.98 13.19 -28.82
N SER A 18 -19.13 13.18 -28.12
CA SER A 18 -19.49 14.23 -27.16
C SER A 18 -18.85 13.98 -25.79
N GLU A 19 -18.78 12.73 -25.32
CA GLU A 19 -18.19 12.40 -24.02
C GLU A 19 -16.67 12.63 -23.99
N GLU A 20 -15.95 12.30 -25.07
CA GLU A 20 -14.51 12.60 -25.16
C GLU A 20 -14.23 14.11 -25.23
N LYS A 21 -15.08 14.88 -25.92
CA LYS A 21 -14.95 16.34 -25.99
C LYS A 21 -15.28 17.02 -24.67
N ASP A 22 -16.31 16.56 -23.95
CA ASP A 22 -16.64 17.05 -22.62
C ASP A 22 -15.57 16.67 -21.59
N SER A 23 -15.01 15.45 -21.67
CA SER A 23 -13.84 15.05 -20.87
C SER A 23 -12.62 15.93 -21.16
N ALA A 24 -12.36 16.25 -22.43
CA ALA A 24 -11.26 17.12 -22.83
C ALA A 24 -11.47 18.57 -22.37
N ALA A 25 -12.70 19.08 -22.40
CA ALA A 25 -13.06 20.41 -21.93
C ALA A 25 -12.97 20.53 -20.39
N VAL A 26 -13.45 19.53 -19.64
CA VAL A 26 -13.30 19.46 -18.18
C VAL A 26 -11.83 19.32 -17.80
N LYS A 27 -11.06 18.48 -18.52
CA LYS A 27 -9.60 18.40 -18.37
C LYS A 27 -8.96 19.76 -18.63
N ALA A 28 -9.30 20.45 -19.72
CA ALA A 28 -8.74 21.76 -20.04
C ALA A 28 -9.07 22.82 -18.98
N LEU A 29 -10.30 22.82 -18.44
CA LEU A 29 -10.69 23.70 -17.33
C LEU A 29 -9.91 23.40 -16.05
N PHE A 30 -9.76 22.12 -15.70
CA PHE A 30 -8.95 21.68 -14.56
C PHE A 30 -7.46 22.01 -14.74
N TYR A 31 -6.92 21.83 -15.95
CA TYR A 31 -5.54 22.17 -16.31
C TYR A 31 -5.30 23.68 -16.51
N ASN A 32 -6.33 24.52 -16.63
CA ASN A 32 -6.18 25.97 -16.79
C ASN A 32 -6.53 26.77 -15.53
N SER A 33 -7.10 26.15 -14.49
CA SER A 33 -7.44 26.84 -13.24
C SER A 33 -6.21 27.13 -12.39
N LYS A 34 -6.06 28.38 -11.92
CA LYS A 34 -4.98 28.82 -11.03
C LYS A 34 -5.31 28.42 -9.59
N THR A 35 -4.70 27.33 -9.11
CA THR A 35 -4.86 26.84 -7.73
C THR A 35 -3.57 27.06 -6.94
N THR A 36 -3.68 27.35 -5.65
CA THR A 36 -2.52 27.42 -4.73
C THR A 36 -2.04 26.02 -4.31
N LYS A 37 -2.93 25.01 -4.35
CA LYS A 37 -2.57 23.61 -4.15
C LYS A 37 -1.98 23.00 -5.43
N PRO A 38 -0.86 22.27 -5.34
CA PRO A 38 -0.24 21.65 -6.50
C PRO A 38 -1.07 20.48 -7.00
N ARG A 39 -1.30 20.43 -8.31
CA ARG A 39 -2.22 19.48 -8.94
C ARG A 39 -1.80 18.03 -8.74
N PRO A 40 -2.77 17.09 -8.63
CA PRO A 40 -2.46 15.68 -8.59
C PRO A 40 -1.84 15.24 -9.93
N PRO A 41 -0.88 14.30 -9.91
CA PRO A 41 -0.33 13.73 -11.14
C PRO A 41 -1.40 12.95 -11.92
N LYS A 42 -1.14 12.69 -13.21
CA LYS A 42 -2.00 11.77 -13.96
C LYS A 42 -1.85 10.35 -13.39
N PRO A 43 -2.95 9.60 -13.21
CA PRO A 43 -2.89 8.26 -12.61
C PRO A 43 -1.95 7.28 -13.31
N SER A 44 -1.83 7.38 -14.65
CA SER A 44 -0.97 6.50 -15.45
C SER A 44 0.53 6.66 -15.18
N ASN A 45 0.94 7.81 -14.62
CA ASN A 45 2.33 8.18 -14.42
C ASN A 45 2.73 8.19 -12.93
N ALA A 46 1.74 8.21 -12.04
CA ALA A 46 1.91 8.32 -10.60
C ALA A 46 2.19 6.97 -9.94
N VAL A 47 2.73 7.02 -8.73
CA VAL A 47 2.74 5.90 -7.80
C VAL A 47 1.51 6.03 -6.90
N THR A 48 0.46 5.27 -7.21
CA THR A 48 -0.83 5.36 -6.52
C THR A 48 -0.80 4.61 -5.20
N ILE A 49 -1.00 5.31 -4.10
CA ILE A 49 -1.10 4.78 -2.74
C ILE A 49 -2.55 4.94 -2.27
N ALA A 50 -3.26 3.82 -2.18
CA ALA A 50 -4.61 3.79 -1.65
C ALA A 50 -4.56 3.56 -0.13
N VAL A 51 -5.15 4.46 0.65
CA VAL A 51 -5.24 4.33 2.11
C VAL A 51 -6.70 4.29 2.53
N SER A 52 -7.07 3.36 3.42
CA SER A 52 -8.42 3.35 3.95
C SER A 52 -8.65 4.47 4.96
N SER A 53 -9.86 5.01 5.05
CA SER A 53 -10.17 6.10 5.99
C SER A 53 -9.80 5.76 7.44
N ARG A 54 -9.92 4.48 7.84
CA ARG A 54 -9.59 3.99 9.18
C ARG A 54 -8.09 3.84 9.45
N THR A 55 -7.23 3.81 8.42
CA THR A 55 -5.78 3.86 8.59
C THR A 55 -5.32 5.31 8.65
N LEU A 56 -5.87 6.18 7.81
CA LEU A 56 -5.49 7.60 7.74
C LEU A 56 -5.94 8.38 8.97
N PHE A 57 -7.14 8.10 9.45
CA PHE A 57 -7.75 8.76 10.59
C PHE A 57 -8.13 7.77 11.69
N ASN A 58 -8.06 8.21 12.94
CA ASN A 58 -8.54 7.45 14.06
C ASN A 58 -10.06 7.58 14.15
N MET A 59 -10.74 6.51 13.73
CA MET A 59 -12.20 6.39 13.71
C MET A 59 -12.71 5.31 14.67
N VAL A 60 -11.97 5.03 15.76
CA VAL A 60 -12.34 3.95 16.71
C VAL A 60 -13.69 4.22 17.36
N LYS A 61 -13.96 5.46 17.76
CA LYS A 61 -15.24 5.85 18.38
C LYS A 61 -16.40 5.68 17.41
N GLU A 62 -16.21 6.16 16.18
CA GLU A 62 -17.25 6.13 15.15
C GLU A 62 -17.52 4.69 14.70
N ARG A 63 -16.50 3.84 14.66
CA ARG A 63 -16.68 2.40 14.42
C ARG A 63 -17.52 1.75 15.52
N LYS A 64 -17.30 2.10 16.79
CA LYS A 64 -18.08 1.59 17.91
C LYS A 64 -19.56 1.97 17.77
N VAL A 65 -19.86 3.21 17.40
CA VAL A 65 -21.23 3.67 17.11
C VAL A 65 -21.86 2.85 15.98
N PHE A 66 -21.12 2.58 14.90
CA PHE A 66 -21.63 1.74 13.80
C PHE A 66 -21.93 0.30 14.24
N GLU A 67 -21.03 -0.31 15.02
CA GLU A 67 -21.16 -1.69 15.46
C GLU A 67 -22.26 -1.88 16.51
N GLU A 68 -22.47 -0.90 17.40
CA GLU A 68 -23.44 -0.99 18.50
C GLU A 68 -24.82 -0.41 18.12
N GLU A 69 -24.86 0.69 17.36
CA GLU A 69 -26.09 1.46 17.10
C GLU A 69 -26.53 1.42 15.61
N GLY A 70 -25.72 0.85 14.72
CA GLY A 70 -26.05 0.66 13.30
C GLY A 70 -25.79 1.87 12.39
N LEU A 71 -26.11 1.70 11.10
CA LEU A 71 -25.75 2.64 10.04
C LEU A 71 -26.39 4.03 10.19
N GLU A 72 -27.70 4.10 10.47
CA GLU A 72 -28.42 5.38 10.54
C GLU A 72 -27.87 6.28 11.66
N ARG A 73 -27.60 5.68 12.82
CA ARG A 73 -27.03 6.40 13.96
C ARG A 73 -25.58 6.81 13.71
N TYR A 74 -24.80 5.95 13.06
CA TYR A 74 -23.46 6.30 12.59
C TYR A 74 -23.46 7.50 11.65
N VAL A 75 -24.36 7.53 10.65
CA VAL A 75 -24.47 8.65 9.72
C VAL A 75 -24.86 9.93 10.45
N ALA A 76 -25.86 9.90 11.32
CA ALA A 76 -26.25 11.05 12.14
C ALA A 76 -25.09 11.56 13.01
N HIS A 77 -24.34 10.65 13.66
CA HIS A 77 -23.19 10.99 14.47
C HIS A 77 -22.07 11.67 13.65
N GLN A 78 -21.84 11.23 12.42
CA GLN A 78 -20.84 11.84 11.53
C GLN A 78 -21.26 13.24 11.07
N LEU A 79 -22.55 13.47 10.84
CA LEU A 79 -23.10 14.79 10.48
C LEU A 79 -23.06 15.76 11.66
N GLU A 80 -23.39 15.31 12.88
CA GLU A 80 -23.29 16.12 14.11
C GLU A 80 -21.86 16.63 14.36
N LEU A 81 -20.85 15.86 13.96
CA LEU A 81 -19.43 16.15 14.15
C LEU A 81 -18.73 16.58 12.85
N GLU A 82 -19.47 17.00 11.83
CA GLU A 82 -18.95 17.27 10.48
C GLU A 82 -17.79 18.28 10.44
N ASP A 83 -17.84 19.28 11.31
CA ASP A 83 -16.79 20.32 11.44
C ASP A 83 -15.67 19.94 12.42
N GLN A 84 -15.79 18.81 13.12
CA GLN A 84 -14.77 18.34 14.06
C GLN A 84 -13.83 17.37 13.33
N PRO A 85 -12.58 17.77 13.05
CA PRO A 85 -11.64 16.92 12.32
C PRO A 85 -11.35 15.64 13.11
N PHE A 86 -11.19 14.53 12.39
CA PHE A 86 -10.72 13.29 13.02
C PHE A 86 -9.29 13.46 13.56
N THR A 87 -8.94 12.71 14.59
CA THR A 87 -7.54 12.65 15.02
C THR A 87 -6.70 11.80 14.04
N PRO A 88 -5.39 12.06 13.92
CA PRO A 88 -4.52 11.30 13.02
C PRO A 88 -4.55 9.79 13.29
N GLY A 89 -4.57 9.00 12.24
CA GLY A 89 -4.47 7.54 12.29
C GLY A 89 -3.05 7.03 12.06
N VAL A 90 -2.90 5.70 12.04
CA VAL A 90 -1.60 5.02 11.94
C VAL A 90 -0.86 5.29 10.63
N SER A 91 -1.56 5.49 9.51
CA SER A 91 -0.90 5.79 8.21
C SER A 91 -0.63 7.29 8.02
N PHE A 92 -1.05 8.15 8.94
CA PHE A 92 -0.93 9.59 8.80
C PHE A 92 0.53 10.06 8.66
N PRO A 93 1.50 9.59 9.48
CA PRO A 93 2.90 10.00 9.31
C PRO A 93 3.48 9.52 7.98
N PHE A 94 3.11 8.32 7.53
CA PHE A 94 3.50 7.80 6.22
C PHE A 94 2.98 8.67 5.07
N VAL A 95 1.72 9.10 5.13
CA VAL A 95 1.13 10.03 4.15
C VAL A 95 1.87 11.37 4.14
N LYS A 96 2.19 11.95 5.30
CA LYS A 96 2.99 13.18 5.36
C LYS A 96 4.39 13.01 4.75
N ALA A 97 5.03 11.87 4.97
CA ALA A 97 6.34 11.58 4.37
C ALA A 97 6.27 11.44 2.84
N LEU A 98 5.23 10.80 2.30
CA LEU A 98 4.98 10.76 0.84
C LEU A 98 4.81 12.18 0.26
N MET A 99 4.06 13.03 0.96
CA MET A 99 3.88 14.43 0.56
C MET A 99 5.19 15.22 0.56
N ASN A 100 6.06 15.00 1.55
CA ASN A 100 7.37 15.63 1.58
C ASN A 100 8.26 15.19 0.39
N VAL A 101 8.23 13.89 0.05
CA VAL A 101 8.92 13.39 -1.15
C VAL A 101 8.37 14.08 -2.41
N ASN A 102 7.05 14.23 -2.52
CA ASN A 102 6.42 14.93 -3.64
C ASN A 102 6.85 16.41 -3.73
N ALA A 103 6.94 17.11 -2.59
CA ALA A 103 7.42 18.50 -2.56
C ALA A 103 8.85 18.60 -3.13
N ARG A 104 9.77 17.74 -2.66
CA ARG A 104 11.15 17.70 -3.16
C ARG A 104 11.26 17.28 -4.63
N LEU A 105 10.40 16.37 -5.10
CA LEU A 105 10.34 16.03 -6.52
C LEU A 105 9.91 17.23 -7.36
N ARG A 106 8.91 18.00 -6.90
CA ARG A 106 8.45 19.21 -7.61
C ARG A 106 9.47 20.33 -7.60
N GLU A 107 10.27 20.48 -6.54
CA GLU A 107 11.40 21.43 -6.52
C GLU A 107 12.42 21.12 -7.63
N LEU A 108 12.72 19.84 -7.84
CA LEU A 108 13.70 19.39 -8.84
C LEU A 108 13.12 19.26 -10.25
N TYR A 109 11.82 18.96 -10.34
CA TYR A 109 11.07 18.68 -11.55
C TYR A 109 9.66 19.26 -11.46
N PRO A 110 9.49 20.59 -11.68
CA PRO A 110 8.21 21.28 -11.48
C PRO A 110 7.03 20.68 -12.26
N ASP A 111 7.28 20.18 -13.47
CA ASP A 111 6.25 19.62 -14.36
C ASP A 111 6.15 18.08 -14.29
N SER A 112 6.82 17.43 -13.34
CA SER A 112 6.83 15.97 -13.23
C SER A 112 5.48 15.44 -12.78
N GLU A 113 4.92 14.51 -13.55
CA GLU A 113 3.76 13.71 -13.15
C GLU A 113 4.15 12.40 -12.44
N GLU A 114 5.45 12.08 -12.35
CA GLU A 114 5.94 10.92 -11.60
C GLU A 114 6.10 11.27 -10.13
N LEU A 115 4.97 11.26 -9.43
CA LEU A 115 4.82 11.60 -8.01
C LEU A 115 3.98 10.50 -7.32
N PHE A 116 3.91 10.54 -5.99
CA PHE A 116 2.89 9.77 -5.29
C PHE A 116 1.50 10.40 -5.51
N ASP A 117 0.52 9.57 -5.83
CA ASP A 117 -0.90 9.93 -5.83
C ASP A 117 -1.58 9.21 -4.68
N ILE A 118 -2.09 9.96 -3.71
CA ILE A 118 -2.72 9.38 -2.52
C ILE A 118 -4.23 9.39 -2.73
N VAL A 119 -4.83 8.21 -2.67
CA VAL A 119 -6.27 8.01 -2.86
C VAL A 119 -6.88 7.54 -1.55
N LEU A 120 -7.89 8.26 -1.05
CA LEU A 120 -8.66 7.81 0.10
C LEU A 120 -9.71 6.78 -0.35
N MET A 121 -9.64 5.57 0.20
CA MET A 121 -10.63 4.51 -0.01
C MET A 121 -11.49 4.36 1.24
N THR A 122 -12.81 4.35 1.10
CA THR A 122 -13.68 4.12 2.24
C THR A 122 -14.93 3.35 1.86
N ASN A 123 -15.32 2.44 2.75
CA ASN A 123 -16.59 1.73 2.68
C ASN A 123 -17.76 2.56 3.21
N ASN A 124 -17.48 3.77 3.68
CA ASN A 124 -18.50 4.62 4.26
C ASN A 124 -19.47 5.13 3.19
N HIS A 125 -20.69 5.44 3.63
CA HIS A 125 -21.70 6.12 2.83
C HIS A 125 -21.25 7.53 2.42
N ALA A 126 -21.62 8.01 1.23
CA ALA A 126 -21.18 9.30 0.71
C ALA A 126 -21.50 10.49 1.62
N GLN A 127 -22.60 10.43 2.38
CA GLN A 127 -23.00 11.48 3.31
C GLN A 127 -21.97 11.77 4.41
N VAL A 128 -21.14 10.81 4.80
CA VAL A 128 -20.10 11.05 5.84
C VAL A 128 -18.79 11.58 5.24
N GLY A 129 -18.75 11.80 3.93
CA GLY A 129 -17.56 12.22 3.19
C GLY A 129 -17.10 13.63 3.55
N VAL A 130 -18.03 14.52 3.93
CA VAL A 130 -17.72 15.92 4.23
C VAL A 130 -16.75 16.03 5.41
N ARG A 131 -16.99 15.29 6.51
CA ARG A 131 -16.07 15.26 7.66
C ARG A 131 -14.67 14.76 7.29
N LEU A 132 -14.58 13.79 6.38
CA LEU A 132 -13.28 13.31 5.87
C LEU A 132 -12.56 14.39 5.06
N ILE A 133 -13.28 15.11 4.20
CA ILE A 133 -12.75 16.23 3.42
C ILE A 133 -12.31 17.37 4.35
N ASN A 134 -13.13 17.73 5.34
CA ASN A 134 -12.81 18.73 6.35
C ASN A 134 -11.54 18.35 7.13
N SER A 135 -11.40 17.08 7.51
CA SER A 135 -10.19 16.58 8.18
C SER A 135 -8.96 16.67 7.27
N ILE A 136 -9.08 16.29 6.00
CA ILE A 136 -7.99 16.40 5.00
C ILE A 136 -7.56 17.86 4.82
N ASN A 137 -8.50 18.78 4.76
CA ASN A 137 -8.22 20.21 4.66
C ASN A 137 -7.61 20.77 5.95
N TYR A 138 -8.11 20.38 7.12
CA TYR A 138 -7.60 20.80 8.42
C TYR A 138 -6.11 20.46 8.61
N TYR A 139 -5.70 19.27 8.17
CA TYR A 139 -4.30 18.82 8.24
C TYR A 139 -3.44 19.18 7.02
N ASP A 140 -4.02 19.93 6.07
CA ASP A 140 -3.40 20.30 4.80
C ASP A 140 -2.81 19.08 4.06
N LEU A 141 -3.60 18.01 3.95
CA LEU A 141 -3.22 16.82 3.18
C LEU A 141 -3.54 17.05 1.70
N THR A 142 -2.61 16.72 0.80
CA THR A 142 -2.82 16.82 -0.65
C THR A 142 -3.48 15.56 -1.20
N ILE A 143 -4.70 15.28 -0.74
CA ILE A 143 -5.52 14.14 -1.16
C ILE A 143 -6.73 14.70 -1.91
N GLU A 144 -6.73 14.52 -3.23
CA GLU A 144 -7.77 15.07 -4.12
C GLU A 144 -8.70 13.97 -4.66
N ARG A 145 -8.35 12.69 -4.48
CA ARG A 145 -9.08 11.54 -5.03
C ARG A 145 -9.65 10.69 -3.90
N PHE A 146 -10.95 10.44 -3.99
CA PHE A 146 -11.73 9.68 -3.01
C PHE A 146 -12.54 8.61 -3.74
N CYS A 147 -12.68 7.46 -3.09
CA CYS A 147 -13.65 6.45 -3.46
C CYS A 147 -14.45 6.06 -2.22
N MET A 148 -15.76 6.26 -2.29
CA MET A 148 -16.71 5.92 -1.24
C MET A 148 -17.64 4.85 -1.79
N THR A 149 -17.55 3.63 -1.30
CA THR A 149 -18.26 2.49 -1.88
C THR A 149 -19.61 2.19 -1.23
N GLY A 150 -19.99 2.93 -0.18
CA GLY A 150 -21.31 2.77 0.46
C GLY A 150 -21.57 1.38 1.06
N GLY A 151 -20.52 0.64 1.39
CA GLY A 151 -20.57 -0.72 1.94
C GLY A 151 -19.87 -1.74 1.05
N GLU A 152 -19.84 -1.53 -0.27
CA GLU A 152 -19.29 -2.49 -1.23
C GLU A 152 -17.77 -2.64 -1.13
N SER A 153 -17.23 -3.75 -1.65
CA SER A 153 -15.80 -4.00 -1.62
C SER A 153 -15.02 -3.01 -2.51
N PRO A 154 -13.93 -2.39 -2.03
CA PRO A 154 -13.19 -1.38 -2.80
C PRO A 154 -12.26 -1.96 -3.88
N ILE A 155 -12.12 -3.29 -3.97
CA ILE A 155 -11.06 -3.95 -4.73
C ILE A 155 -11.14 -3.67 -6.24
N GLY A 156 -12.34 -3.72 -6.82
CA GLY A 156 -12.54 -3.37 -8.23
C GLY A 156 -12.09 -1.95 -8.56
N TYR A 157 -12.31 -1.02 -7.62
CA TYR A 157 -11.83 0.35 -7.75
C TYR A 157 -10.32 0.42 -7.61
N LEU A 158 -9.70 -0.26 -6.65
CA LEU A 158 -8.22 -0.26 -6.50
C LEU A 158 -7.52 -0.58 -7.83
N LYS A 159 -8.04 -1.54 -8.59
CA LYS A 159 -7.54 -1.92 -9.92
C LYS A 159 -7.74 -0.79 -10.95
N ALA A 160 -8.93 -0.19 -11.00
CA ALA A 160 -9.22 0.94 -11.87
C ALA A 160 -8.37 2.20 -11.55
N TYR A 161 -8.02 2.37 -10.27
CA TYR A 161 -7.12 3.42 -9.80
C TYR A 161 -5.63 3.14 -10.10
N MET A 162 -5.29 1.98 -10.66
CA MET A 162 -3.90 1.53 -10.88
C MET A 162 -3.08 1.55 -9.59
N THR A 163 -3.66 1.03 -8.51
CA THR A 163 -3.06 1.08 -7.16
C THR A 163 -1.74 0.30 -7.10
N ASN A 164 -0.67 0.96 -6.65
CA ASN A 164 0.62 0.33 -6.38
C ASN A 164 0.75 -0.21 -4.95
N LEU A 165 0.02 0.36 -4.00
CA LEU A 165 -0.05 -0.12 -2.61
C LEU A 165 -1.40 0.23 -2.00
N TYR A 166 -2.06 -0.75 -1.37
CA TYR A 166 -3.27 -0.57 -0.58
C TYR A 166 -3.02 -0.83 0.91
N LEU A 167 -3.34 0.15 1.77
CA LEU A 167 -3.19 0.05 3.22
C LEU A 167 -4.56 0.14 3.91
N SER A 168 -4.92 -0.90 4.66
CA SER A 168 -6.20 -0.94 5.37
C SER A 168 -6.11 -1.56 6.75
N LYS A 169 -7.06 -1.25 7.64
CA LYS A 169 -7.26 -2.00 8.90
C LYS A 169 -8.13 -3.26 8.71
N ASP A 170 -8.61 -3.49 7.49
CA ASP A 170 -9.50 -4.60 7.16
C ASP A 170 -8.70 -5.73 6.51
N SER A 171 -8.41 -6.79 7.26
CA SER A 171 -7.58 -7.90 6.78
C SER A 171 -8.22 -8.67 5.62
N MET A 172 -9.56 -8.78 5.59
CA MET A 172 -10.27 -9.46 4.50
C MET A 172 -10.09 -8.71 3.19
N LYS A 173 -10.26 -7.37 3.21
CA LYS A 173 -10.03 -6.55 2.01
C LYS A 173 -8.57 -6.54 1.56
N VAL A 174 -7.63 -6.63 2.49
CA VAL A 174 -6.20 -6.74 2.16
C VAL A 174 -5.91 -8.07 1.47
N GLN A 175 -6.48 -9.17 1.97
CA GLN A 175 -6.39 -10.48 1.36
C GLN A 175 -6.96 -10.47 -0.07
N GLU A 176 -8.19 -9.96 -0.26
CA GLU A 176 -8.81 -9.83 -1.59
C GLU A 176 -7.95 -8.99 -2.56
N ALA A 177 -7.31 -7.91 -2.07
CA ALA A 177 -6.42 -7.09 -2.89
C ALA A 177 -5.18 -7.86 -3.36
N ILE A 178 -4.54 -8.63 -2.46
CA ILE A 178 -3.37 -9.46 -2.79
C ILE A 178 -3.74 -10.53 -3.81
N GLU A 179 -4.91 -11.16 -3.67
CA GLU A 179 -5.41 -12.17 -4.61
C GLU A 179 -5.65 -11.60 -6.02
N GLU A 180 -6.05 -10.32 -6.11
CA GLU A 180 -6.16 -9.58 -7.36
C GLU A 180 -4.81 -9.02 -7.88
N GLY A 181 -3.70 -9.37 -7.24
CA GLY A 181 -2.36 -8.95 -7.64
C GLY A 181 -2.00 -7.51 -7.28
N ILE A 182 -2.74 -6.89 -6.35
CA ILE A 182 -2.45 -5.56 -5.82
C ILE A 182 -1.63 -5.72 -4.54
N ALA A 183 -0.47 -5.06 -4.46
CA ALA A 183 0.30 -5.04 -3.22
C ALA A 183 -0.53 -4.40 -2.10
N ALA A 184 -0.73 -5.11 -1.00
CA ALA A 184 -1.53 -4.61 0.11
C ALA A 184 -1.00 -5.10 1.46
N ALA A 185 -1.34 -4.36 2.52
CA ALA A 185 -1.01 -4.74 3.87
C ALA A 185 -2.06 -4.26 4.89
N THR A 186 -2.24 -5.06 5.94
CA THR A 186 -3.11 -4.77 7.07
C THR A 186 -2.35 -3.96 8.09
N MET A 187 -2.83 -2.76 8.41
CA MET A 187 -2.26 -1.92 9.46
C MET A 187 -3.01 -2.09 10.77
N PHE A 188 -2.29 -1.99 11.87
CA PHE A 188 -2.83 -2.14 13.22
C PHE A 188 -2.79 -0.80 13.95
N ALA A 189 -3.57 -0.68 15.03
CA ALA A 189 -3.42 0.47 15.92
C ALA A 189 -2.03 0.42 16.58
N CYS A 190 -1.40 1.57 16.75
CA CYS A 190 -0.11 1.68 17.41
C CYS A 190 -0.23 2.84 18.40
N ASP A 191 -0.05 2.53 19.68
CA ASP A 191 -0.22 3.49 20.78
C ASP A 191 1.10 4.21 21.12
N SER A 192 2.18 3.91 20.40
CA SER A 192 3.48 4.51 20.66
C SER A 192 3.70 5.79 19.86
N GLU A 193 4.09 6.85 20.55
CA GLU A 193 4.57 8.09 19.95
C GLU A 193 6.08 7.99 19.67
N ASN A 194 6.45 7.23 18.64
CA ASN A 194 7.83 7.26 18.15
C ASN A 194 8.01 8.47 17.23
N GLU A 195 9.02 9.28 17.52
CA GLU A 195 9.43 10.38 16.62
C GLU A 195 9.97 9.80 15.30
N LEU A 196 9.18 9.98 14.24
CA LEU A 196 9.52 9.62 12.88
C LEU A 196 10.28 10.76 12.19
N SER A 197 10.94 10.43 11.09
CA SER A 197 11.75 11.40 10.35
C SER A 197 10.90 12.27 9.44
N ASP A 198 10.78 13.56 9.74
CA ASP A 198 10.03 14.51 8.90
C ASP A 198 10.67 14.77 7.52
N THR A 199 11.95 14.44 7.34
CA THR A 199 12.72 14.74 6.12
C THR A 199 12.86 13.58 5.13
N GLN A 200 12.57 12.36 5.58
CA GLN A 200 12.78 11.13 4.80
C GLN A 200 11.63 10.16 5.01
N LEU A 201 11.03 9.70 3.93
CA LEU A 201 10.25 8.49 3.90
C LEU A 201 11.17 7.28 4.09
N ARG A 202 10.91 6.50 5.15
CA ARG A 202 11.62 5.26 5.47
C ARG A 202 10.68 4.08 5.37
N VAL A 203 10.96 3.13 4.47
CA VAL A 203 10.12 1.95 4.23
C VAL A 203 10.96 0.70 4.45
N ALA A 204 10.54 -0.14 5.39
CA ALA A 204 11.22 -1.39 5.69
C ALA A 204 10.38 -2.58 5.21
N PHE A 205 11.05 -3.59 4.65
CA PHE A 205 10.43 -4.80 4.13
C PHE A 205 11.10 -6.02 4.71
N ASP A 206 10.32 -7.04 5.05
CA ASP A 206 10.85 -8.39 5.06
C ASP A 206 11.20 -8.86 3.63
N GLY A 207 12.02 -9.91 3.54
CA GLY A 207 12.36 -10.57 2.30
C GLY A 207 11.28 -11.53 1.85
N ASP A 208 11.28 -12.74 2.42
CA ASP A 208 10.42 -13.84 2.00
C ASP A 208 8.94 -13.53 2.25
N ALA A 209 8.06 -14.03 1.38
CA ALA A 209 6.61 -13.77 1.39
C ALA A 209 6.18 -12.27 1.35
N VAL A 210 7.13 -11.33 1.18
CA VAL A 210 6.87 -9.90 1.05
C VAL A 210 7.45 -9.38 -0.26
N LEU A 211 8.78 -9.34 -0.39
CA LEU A 211 9.47 -8.96 -1.64
C LEU A 211 9.71 -10.17 -2.55
N PHE A 212 10.00 -11.32 -1.96
CA PHE A 212 10.17 -12.61 -2.63
C PHE A 212 8.96 -13.50 -2.35
N SER A 213 8.80 -14.57 -3.14
CA SER A 213 7.79 -15.59 -2.86
C SER A 213 8.10 -16.35 -1.57
N ASP A 214 7.17 -17.22 -1.16
CA ASP A 214 7.29 -18.12 -0.03
C ASP A 214 8.02 -19.45 -0.36
N GLU A 215 8.69 -19.53 -1.52
CA GLU A 215 9.44 -20.71 -1.99
C GLU A 215 10.38 -21.26 -0.92
N SER A 216 11.10 -20.37 -0.24
CA SER A 216 12.07 -20.74 0.79
C SER A 216 11.41 -21.27 2.06
N GLU A 217 10.24 -20.73 2.42
CA GLU A 217 9.48 -21.21 3.59
C GLU A 217 8.93 -22.62 3.34
N ILE A 218 8.46 -22.89 2.11
CA ILE A 218 8.00 -24.23 1.68
C ILE A 218 9.13 -25.25 1.88
N ILE A 219 10.33 -24.96 1.37
CA ILE A 219 11.49 -25.87 1.47
C ILE A 219 11.87 -26.14 2.93
N VAL A 220 11.87 -25.11 3.78
CA VAL A 220 12.20 -25.28 5.21
C VAL A 220 11.16 -26.16 5.90
N LYS A 221 9.87 -25.97 5.62
CA LYS A 221 8.80 -26.78 6.25
C LYS A 221 8.76 -28.22 5.76
N GLU A 222 9.04 -28.47 4.48
CA GLU A 222 9.00 -29.83 3.91
C GLU A 222 10.29 -30.63 4.15
N HIS A 223 11.44 -29.95 4.16
CA HIS A 223 12.75 -30.62 4.10
C HIS A 223 13.76 -30.14 5.14
N GLY A 224 13.40 -29.17 5.99
CA GLY A 224 14.26 -28.66 7.05
C GLY A 224 15.36 -27.70 6.59
N LEU A 225 16.08 -27.14 7.57
CA LEU A 225 17.06 -26.06 7.36
C LEU A 225 18.28 -26.48 6.53
N ASP A 226 18.76 -27.72 6.67
CA ASP A 226 19.92 -28.19 5.90
C ASP A 226 19.63 -28.29 4.40
N SER A 227 18.39 -28.65 4.05
CA SER A 227 17.94 -28.68 2.66
C SER A 227 17.84 -27.27 2.10
N PHE A 228 17.30 -26.33 2.90
CA PHE A 228 17.27 -24.92 2.55
C PHE A 228 18.66 -24.34 2.26
N PHE A 229 19.67 -24.58 3.12
CA PHE A 229 21.01 -24.07 2.86
C PHE A 229 21.67 -24.66 1.61
N ARG A 230 21.42 -25.95 1.32
CA ARG A 230 21.89 -26.58 0.08
C ARG A 230 21.21 -25.96 -1.14
N HIS A 231 19.89 -25.78 -1.07
CA HIS A 231 19.10 -25.13 -2.12
C HIS A 231 19.59 -23.70 -2.39
N GLU A 232 19.77 -22.89 -1.36
CA GLU A 232 20.25 -21.51 -1.54
C GLU A 232 21.63 -21.42 -2.18
N LYS A 233 22.52 -22.36 -1.86
CA LYS A 233 23.85 -22.44 -2.47
C LYS A 233 23.80 -22.89 -3.94
N GLU A 234 22.98 -23.88 -4.25
CA GLU A 234 22.82 -24.40 -5.61
C GLU A 234 22.15 -23.37 -6.54
N PHE A 235 21.14 -22.67 -6.03
CA PHE A 235 20.35 -21.69 -6.78
C PHE A 235 20.81 -20.25 -6.57
N GLU A 236 22.03 -20.02 -6.03
CA GLU A 236 22.52 -18.68 -5.68
C GLU A 236 22.45 -17.68 -6.84
N ASN A 237 22.63 -18.15 -8.08
CA ASN A 237 22.59 -17.32 -9.30
C ASN A 237 21.22 -17.33 -10.00
N LYS A 238 20.23 -18.05 -9.46
CA LYS A 238 18.86 -18.04 -9.96
C LYS A 238 18.03 -17.08 -9.11
N PRO A 239 17.44 -16.03 -9.70
CA PRO A 239 16.60 -15.10 -8.96
C PRO A 239 15.48 -15.80 -8.18
N LEU A 240 15.19 -15.31 -6.97
CA LEU A 240 13.99 -15.72 -6.24
C LEU A 240 12.75 -15.28 -7.02
N ALA A 241 11.65 -16.03 -6.90
CA ALA A 241 10.38 -15.60 -7.45
C ALA A 241 9.85 -14.36 -6.70
N GLN A 242 9.01 -13.58 -7.39
CA GLN A 242 8.52 -12.31 -6.87
C GLN A 242 7.43 -12.49 -5.81
N GLY A 243 7.50 -11.70 -4.74
CA GLY A 243 6.46 -11.55 -3.73
C GLY A 243 5.47 -10.43 -4.07
N PRO A 244 4.42 -10.28 -3.24
CA PRO A 244 3.33 -9.34 -3.51
C PRO A 244 3.76 -7.87 -3.50
N LEU A 245 4.79 -7.48 -2.74
CA LEU A 245 5.22 -6.08 -2.60
C LEU A 245 6.38 -5.68 -3.53
N LYS A 246 6.84 -6.57 -4.42
CA LYS A 246 7.90 -6.26 -5.39
C LYS A 246 7.56 -5.01 -6.23
N CYS A 247 6.34 -4.94 -6.76
CA CYS A 247 5.93 -3.83 -7.62
C CYS A 247 5.95 -2.47 -6.90
N PHE A 248 5.67 -2.46 -5.59
CA PHE A 248 5.78 -1.26 -4.78
C PHE A 248 7.24 -0.86 -4.58
N LEU A 249 8.15 -1.81 -4.31
CA LEU A 249 9.59 -1.52 -4.26
C LEU A 249 10.11 -0.99 -5.60
N GLU A 250 9.63 -1.52 -6.73
CA GLU A 250 9.97 -1.01 -8.08
C GLU A 250 9.53 0.45 -8.26
N ALA A 251 8.34 0.79 -7.77
CA ALA A 251 7.83 2.16 -7.81
C ALA A 251 8.67 3.12 -6.94
N LEU A 252 9.05 2.70 -5.72
CA LEU A 252 9.97 3.47 -4.87
C LEU A 252 11.33 3.66 -5.54
N GLY A 253 11.92 2.59 -6.08
CA GLY A 253 13.20 2.63 -6.79
C GLY A 253 13.17 3.54 -8.02
N LYS A 254 12.04 3.59 -8.73
CA LYS A 254 11.83 4.53 -9.85
C LYS A 254 11.92 5.98 -9.39
N LEU A 255 11.26 6.34 -8.29
CA LEU A 255 11.33 7.68 -7.73
C LEU A 255 12.71 8.01 -7.14
N GLN A 256 13.37 7.07 -6.46
CA GLN A 256 14.74 7.22 -5.98
C GLN A 256 15.72 7.58 -7.11
N ARG A 257 15.61 6.90 -8.26
CA ARG A 257 16.46 7.18 -9.44
C ARG A 257 16.31 8.61 -9.96
N LYS A 258 15.16 9.27 -9.80
CA LYS A 258 15.00 10.69 -10.17
C LYS A 258 15.89 11.59 -9.29
N PHE A 259 15.96 11.32 -8.00
CA PHE A 259 16.88 12.04 -7.10
C PHE A 259 18.35 11.75 -7.46
N TYR A 260 18.67 10.51 -7.84
CA TYR A 260 20.03 10.12 -8.20
C TYR A 260 20.51 10.88 -9.44
N ALA A 261 19.64 11.04 -10.45
CA ALA A 261 19.91 11.82 -11.65
C ALA A 261 20.18 13.31 -11.39
N LYS A 262 19.81 13.82 -10.21
CA LYS A 262 20.11 15.19 -9.74
C LYS A 262 21.25 15.23 -8.71
N ASN A 263 22.07 14.19 -8.64
CA ASN A 263 23.17 14.05 -7.67
C ASN A 263 22.69 14.08 -6.20
N GLN A 264 21.43 13.73 -5.93
CA GLN A 264 20.86 13.68 -4.57
C GLN A 264 20.78 12.25 -4.02
N ARG A 265 21.70 11.35 -4.41
CA ARG A 265 21.69 9.96 -3.93
C ARG A 265 21.82 9.86 -2.41
N ILE A 266 22.77 10.59 -1.82
CA ILE A 266 22.99 10.59 -0.37
C ILE A 266 21.84 11.28 0.38
N ASN A 267 21.29 12.35 -0.20
CA ASN A 267 20.22 13.16 0.40
C ASN A 267 18.83 12.75 -0.12
N CYS A 268 18.66 11.53 -0.62
CA CYS A 268 17.40 11.07 -1.17
C CYS A 268 16.35 11.03 -0.03
N PRO A 269 15.15 11.61 -0.25
CA PRO A 269 14.09 11.59 0.76
C PRO A 269 13.37 10.24 0.84
N ILE A 270 13.70 9.26 0.00
CA ILE A 270 13.18 7.89 0.09
C ILE A 270 14.33 6.99 0.51
N ARG A 271 14.15 6.24 1.59
CA ARG A 271 15.12 5.26 2.08
C ARG A 271 14.45 3.90 2.28
N THR A 272 14.98 2.87 1.65
CA THR A 272 14.43 1.51 1.67
C THR A 272 15.32 0.56 2.44
N TYR A 273 14.70 -0.31 3.23
CA TYR A 273 15.38 -1.26 4.11
C TYR A 273 14.89 -2.67 3.82
N LEU A 274 15.81 -3.61 3.64
CA LEU A 274 15.54 -5.05 3.74
C LEU A 274 15.87 -5.51 5.15
N VAL A 275 14.92 -6.08 5.88
CA VAL A 275 15.09 -6.58 7.25
C VAL A 275 14.64 -8.04 7.28
N THR A 276 15.58 -8.96 7.04
CA THR A 276 15.27 -10.38 6.83
C THR A 276 15.85 -11.30 7.90
N ALA A 277 15.08 -12.32 8.29
CA ALA A 277 15.55 -13.38 9.18
C ALA A 277 16.65 -14.25 8.55
N ARG A 278 16.87 -14.17 7.23
CA ARG A 278 17.94 -14.90 6.54
C ARG A 278 19.32 -14.58 7.10
N SER A 279 20.21 -15.57 7.05
CA SER A 279 21.64 -15.38 7.33
C SER A 279 22.36 -14.80 6.11
N ALA A 280 23.20 -13.79 6.33
CA ALA A 280 24.03 -13.20 5.29
C ALA A 280 24.94 -14.25 4.63
N ALA A 281 25.54 -15.13 5.43
CA ALA A 281 26.58 -16.05 5.00
C ALA A 281 26.07 -17.20 4.12
N SER A 282 24.83 -17.65 4.34
CA SER A 282 24.29 -18.83 3.64
C SER A 282 23.22 -18.51 2.60
N ALA A 283 22.43 -17.45 2.79
CA ALA A 283 21.28 -17.13 1.94
C ALA A 283 21.25 -15.67 1.46
N GLY A 284 22.21 -14.84 1.90
CA GLY A 284 22.21 -13.41 1.57
C GLY A 284 22.63 -13.10 0.14
N ALA A 285 23.54 -13.89 -0.44
CA ALA A 285 24.04 -13.66 -1.80
C ALA A 285 22.91 -13.75 -2.85
N ARG A 286 22.05 -14.77 -2.77
CA ARG A 286 20.92 -14.96 -3.69
C ARG A 286 19.92 -13.80 -3.62
N VAL A 287 19.62 -13.32 -2.40
CA VAL A 287 18.74 -12.17 -2.16
C VAL A 287 19.27 -10.91 -2.85
N LEU A 288 20.54 -10.56 -2.61
CA LEU A 288 21.15 -9.36 -3.19
C LEU A 288 21.31 -9.47 -4.71
N LYS A 289 21.63 -10.65 -5.24
CA LYS A 289 21.67 -10.92 -6.69
C LYS A 289 20.29 -10.80 -7.33
N THR A 290 19.24 -11.27 -6.64
CA THR A 290 17.85 -11.14 -7.09
C THR A 290 17.45 -9.68 -7.24
N LEU A 291 17.62 -8.87 -6.18
CA LEU A 291 17.32 -7.43 -6.23
C LEU A 291 18.07 -6.74 -7.38
N ARG A 292 19.37 -7.05 -7.54
CA ARG A 292 20.19 -6.52 -8.64
C ARG A 292 19.66 -6.92 -10.01
N SER A 293 19.22 -8.17 -10.19
CA SER A 293 18.67 -8.65 -11.45
C SER A 293 17.36 -7.95 -11.84
N TRP A 294 16.61 -7.47 -10.84
CA TRP A 294 15.42 -6.63 -11.04
C TRP A 294 15.76 -5.15 -11.25
N GLY A 295 17.04 -4.76 -11.21
CA GLY A 295 17.44 -3.36 -11.26
C GLY A 295 17.01 -2.57 -10.02
N LEU A 296 16.85 -3.27 -8.89
CA LEU A 296 16.46 -2.71 -7.60
C LEU A 296 17.65 -2.69 -6.64
N GLU A 297 17.70 -1.63 -5.87
CA GLU A 297 18.67 -1.40 -4.82
C GLU A 297 17.89 -1.07 -3.55
N VAL A 298 18.30 -1.65 -2.44
CA VAL A 298 17.89 -1.20 -1.11
C VAL A 298 19.03 -0.40 -0.51
N ASP A 299 18.71 0.67 0.22
CA ASP A 299 19.72 1.52 0.84
C ASP A 299 20.45 0.77 1.97
N GLU A 300 19.72 -0.06 2.71
CA GLU A 300 20.25 -0.87 3.81
C GLU A 300 19.66 -2.28 3.76
N ALA A 301 20.52 -3.30 3.89
CA ALA A 301 20.13 -4.70 3.97
C ALA A 301 20.64 -5.30 5.28
N LEU A 302 19.71 -5.68 6.15
CA LEU A 302 19.95 -6.23 7.47
C LEU A 302 19.58 -7.72 7.44
N PHE A 303 20.58 -8.57 7.64
CA PHE A 303 20.45 -10.03 7.70
C PHE A 303 20.60 -10.48 9.15
N LEU A 304 19.53 -11.03 9.71
CA LEU A 304 19.43 -11.24 11.15
C LEU A 304 19.78 -12.66 11.59
N ALA A 305 19.87 -13.61 10.65
CA ALA A 305 20.14 -15.03 10.96
C ALA A 305 19.23 -15.57 12.10
N GLY A 306 17.95 -15.21 12.08
CA GLY A 306 16.95 -15.59 13.10
C GLY A 306 16.87 -14.68 14.33
N ALA A 307 17.73 -13.66 14.47
CA ALA A 307 17.61 -12.67 15.53
C ALA A 307 16.31 -11.84 15.39
N PRO A 308 15.75 -11.31 16.50
CA PRO A 308 14.53 -10.52 16.46
C PRO A 308 14.70 -9.22 15.67
N LYS A 309 13.69 -8.86 14.86
CA LYS A 309 13.68 -7.65 14.02
C LYS A 309 13.47 -6.36 14.81
N GLY A 310 12.72 -6.45 15.91
CA GLY A 310 12.28 -5.32 16.72
C GLY A 310 13.39 -4.30 17.08
N PRO A 311 14.52 -4.71 17.69
CA PRO A 311 15.58 -3.77 18.07
C PRO A 311 16.17 -2.97 16.90
N LEU A 312 16.29 -3.59 15.72
CA LEU A 312 16.76 -2.90 14.51
C LEU A 312 15.70 -1.94 13.97
N LEU A 313 14.43 -2.35 13.98
CA LEU A 313 13.31 -1.49 13.57
C LEU A 313 13.19 -0.25 14.47
N GLN A 314 13.40 -0.40 15.78
CA GLN A 314 13.44 0.73 16.71
C GLN A 314 14.58 1.71 16.40
N LYS A 315 15.71 1.21 15.89
CA LYS A 315 16.82 2.06 15.43
C LYS A 315 16.52 2.76 14.10
N ILE A 316 15.91 2.04 13.16
CA ILE A 316 15.55 2.55 11.83
C ILE A 316 14.44 3.59 11.92
N ARG A 317 13.45 3.38 12.80
CA ARG A 317 12.21 4.16 12.91
C ARG A 317 11.53 4.33 11.54
N PRO A 318 11.14 3.22 10.88
CA PRO A 318 10.50 3.30 9.58
C PRO A 318 9.10 3.92 9.73
N HIS A 319 8.65 4.59 8.67
CA HIS A 319 7.26 5.06 8.60
C HIS A 319 6.29 3.89 8.44
N ILE A 320 6.78 2.80 7.85
CA ILE A 320 6.06 1.54 7.74
C ILE A 320 7.05 0.39 7.58
N PHE A 321 6.81 -0.70 8.31
CA PHE A 321 7.48 -1.98 8.18
C PHE A 321 6.50 -3.04 7.68
N PHE A 322 6.86 -3.78 6.63
CA PHE A 322 6.04 -4.87 6.08
C PHE A 322 6.62 -6.23 6.43
N ASP A 323 5.77 -7.11 6.94
CA ASP A 323 6.13 -8.50 7.29
C ASP A 323 4.92 -9.41 7.05
N ASP A 324 5.15 -10.66 6.65
CA ASP A 324 4.10 -11.65 6.46
C ASP A 324 3.73 -12.38 7.77
N GLN A 325 4.54 -12.28 8.81
CA GLN A 325 4.33 -13.03 10.05
C GLN A 325 3.86 -12.12 11.19
N MET A 326 2.67 -12.43 11.74
CA MET A 326 2.11 -11.69 12.87
C MET A 326 3.05 -11.60 14.09
N PHE A 327 3.89 -12.62 14.35
CA PHE A 327 4.87 -12.57 15.43
C PHE A 327 5.90 -11.42 15.25
N HIS A 328 6.32 -11.16 14.02
CA HIS A 328 7.23 -10.04 13.73
C HIS A 328 6.50 -8.70 13.78
N ILE A 329 5.23 -8.66 13.36
CA ILE A 329 4.37 -7.48 13.48
C ILE A 329 4.19 -7.10 14.96
N GLU A 330 3.77 -8.03 15.80
CA GLU A 330 3.57 -7.82 17.25
C GLU A 330 4.86 -7.35 17.92
N GLY A 331 5.99 -8.04 17.70
CA GLY A 331 7.28 -7.66 18.28
C GLY A 331 7.81 -6.30 17.78
N ALA A 332 7.44 -5.87 16.57
CA ALA A 332 7.75 -4.53 16.08
C ALA A 332 6.88 -3.46 16.76
N GLN A 333 5.58 -3.75 16.94
CA GLN A 333 4.64 -2.84 17.60
C GLN A 333 4.94 -2.66 19.09
N GLU A 334 5.38 -3.70 19.79
CA GLU A 334 5.82 -3.61 21.21
C GLU A 334 6.95 -2.58 21.41
N LEU A 335 7.79 -2.39 20.40
CA LEU A 335 8.87 -1.39 20.39
C LEU A 335 8.49 -0.09 19.67
N GLY A 336 7.20 0.04 19.34
CA GLY A 336 6.58 1.23 18.78
C GLY A 336 6.79 1.44 17.28
N THR A 337 7.18 0.40 16.55
CA THR A 337 7.29 0.48 15.09
C THR A 337 5.91 0.34 14.45
N ILE A 338 5.60 1.21 13.50
CA ILE A 338 4.41 1.06 12.65
C ILE A 338 4.65 -0.12 11.72
N ALA A 339 3.98 -1.24 12.00
CA ALA A 339 4.08 -2.47 11.24
C ALA A 339 2.76 -2.79 10.51
N ALA A 340 2.89 -3.38 9.33
CA ALA A 340 1.78 -3.75 8.47
C ALA A 340 1.94 -5.20 7.98
N HIS A 341 0.92 -6.01 8.24
CA HIS A 341 0.91 -7.43 7.93
C HIS A 341 0.55 -7.68 6.47
N VAL A 342 1.37 -8.44 5.77
CA VAL A 342 1.13 -8.90 4.39
C VAL A 342 0.61 -10.33 4.45
N PRO A 343 -0.70 -10.60 4.34
CA PRO A 343 -1.24 -11.95 4.44
C PRO A 343 -0.97 -12.74 3.15
N TYR A 344 0.28 -13.16 2.97
CA TYR A 344 0.75 -13.89 1.80
C TYR A 344 1.56 -15.12 2.21
N GLY A 345 1.56 -16.12 1.33
CA GLY A 345 2.35 -17.34 1.48
C GLY A 345 1.76 -18.41 2.39
N ILE A 346 2.40 -19.57 2.42
CA ILE A 346 1.96 -20.70 3.23
C ILE A 346 2.01 -20.44 4.74
N GLY A 347 2.80 -19.46 5.19
CA GLY A 347 2.86 -19.00 6.58
C GLY A 347 1.48 -18.70 7.16
N GLN A 348 0.57 -18.15 6.35
CA GLN A 348 -0.79 -17.78 6.75
C GLN A 348 -1.65 -18.98 7.20
N LYS A 349 -1.29 -20.21 6.81
CA LYS A 349 -2.00 -21.44 7.19
C LYS A 349 -1.54 -22.01 8.53
N TYR A 350 -0.65 -21.33 9.25
CA TYR A 350 -0.05 -21.83 10.48
C TYR A 350 -0.06 -20.76 11.58
N HIS A 351 -0.51 -21.12 12.77
CA HIS A 351 -0.35 -20.29 13.98
C HIS A 351 0.67 -20.96 14.91
N LYS A 352 1.76 -20.27 15.24
CA LYS A 352 2.86 -20.80 16.08
C LYS A 352 3.37 -22.17 15.62
N GLY A 353 3.50 -22.37 14.30
CA GLY A 353 3.97 -23.61 13.69
C GLY A 353 2.95 -24.77 13.65
N LYS A 354 1.72 -24.57 14.14
CA LYS A 354 0.63 -25.55 14.00
C LYS A 354 -0.30 -25.15 12.87
N ARG A 355 -0.68 -26.12 12.03
CA ARG A 355 -1.62 -25.91 10.93
C ARG A 355 -2.95 -25.40 11.49
N ILE A 356 -3.47 -24.33 10.90
CA ILE A 356 -4.83 -23.86 11.14
C ILE A 356 -5.74 -24.90 10.47
N GLU A 357 -6.44 -25.68 11.27
CA GLU A 357 -7.51 -26.54 10.75
C GLU A 357 -8.61 -25.63 10.23
N THR A 358 -8.78 -25.60 8.91
CA THR A 358 -9.99 -25.03 8.32
C THR A 358 -11.14 -25.93 8.77
N SER A 359 -12.02 -25.41 9.63
CA SER A 359 -13.28 -26.09 9.90
C SER A 359 -14.02 -26.22 8.58
N ASP A 360 -14.09 -27.43 8.04
CA ASP A 360 -14.98 -27.76 6.93
C ASP A 360 -16.40 -27.41 7.38
N ALA A 361 -16.91 -26.27 6.91
CA ALA A 361 -18.33 -25.98 6.98
C ALA A 361 -19.03 -26.94 6.02
N GLU A 362 -19.37 -28.08 6.58
CA GLU A 362 -20.44 -29.03 6.22
C GLU A 362 -20.98 -28.90 4.78
N LYS A 363 -20.52 -29.84 3.94
CA LYS A 363 -21.45 -30.47 2.99
C LYS A 363 -22.59 -31.09 3.80
N LYS A 364 -23.76 -30.46 3.80
CA LYS A 364 -25.07 -31.11 3.59
C LYS A 364 -26.20 -30.13 3.42
#